data_AF-A0A1J0KSJ9-F1
#
_entry.id   AF-A0A1J0KSJ9-F1
#
_cell.length_a   1.000
_cell.length_b   1.000
_cell.length_c   1.000
_cell.angle_alpha   90.00
_cell.angle_beta   90.00
_cell.angle_gamma   90.00
#
_symmetry.space_group_name_H-M   'P 1'
#
loop_
_entity.id
_entity.type
_entity.pdbx_description
1 polymer ?
#
loop_
_entity_poly.entity_id
_entity_poly.type
_entity_poly.pdbx_seq_one_letter_code
_entity_poly.pdbx_strand_id
1 'polypeptide(L)'
;MHSGIYSFCQIANFNKIAVDPKQIIHEYAEPDGNISEVNLLRAIKAQGFRAKAVDLKTEYFNPRTFPVILQDKQDEYFILAAIANSL
;
A
#
# COMPACT_ATOMS: atom_id res chain seq x y z
N MET A 1 -2.25 -6.75 11.72
CA MET A 1 -3.07 -7.72 10.94
C MET A 1 -3.89 -7.00 9.87
N HIS A 2 -3.66 -7.34 8.59
CA HIS A 2 -4.24 -6.73 7.38
C HIS A 2 -3.90 -5.25 7.08
N SER A 3 -2.91 -4.65 7.72
CA SER A 3 -2.55 -3.23 7.49
C SER A 3 -2.21 -2.91 6.03
N GLY A 4 -1.54 -3.82 5.31
CA GLY A 4 -1.27 -3.65 3.88
C GLY A 4 -2.53 -3.61 3.02
N ILE A 5 -3.51 -4.47 3.33
CA ILE A 5 -4.80 -4.53 2.63
C ILE A 5 -5.62 -3.27 2.89
N TYR A 6 -5.71 -2.84 4.15
CA TYR A 6 -6.44 -1.62 4.48
C TYR A 6 -5.76 -0.36 3.94
N SER A 7 -4.43 -0.31 3.95
CA SER A 7 -3.66 0.77 3.31
C SER A 7 -3.95 0.83 1.82
N PHE A 8 -3.98 -0.32 1.14
CA PHE A 8 -4.38 -0.37 -0.27
C PHE A 8 -5.82 0.09 -0.49
N CYS A 9 -6.79 -0.39 0.30
CA CYS A 9 -8.18 0.02 0.17
C CYS A 9 -8.35 1.55 0.31
N GLN A 10 -7.60 2.17 1.22
CA GLN A 10 -7.60 3.63 1.37
C GLN A 10 -6.99 4.35 0.16
N ILE A 11 -5.86 3.88 -0.40
CA ILE A 11 -5.31 4.44 -1.64
C ILE A 11 -6.28 4.24 -2.81
N ALA A 12 -6.93 3.09 -2.89
CA ALA A 12 -7.91 2.82 -3.93
C ALA A 12 -9.09 3.80 -3.84
N ASN A 13 -9.63 4.00 -2.62
CA ASN A 13 -10.69 4.96 -2.38
C ASN A 13 -10.27 6.40 -2.70
N PHE A 14 -9.03 6.79 -2.36
CA PHE A 14 -8.47 8.09 -2.75
C PHE A 14 -8.46 8.29 -4.28
N ASN A 15 -8.20 7.21 -5.03
CA ASN A 15 -8.25 7.20 -6.50
C ASN A 15 -9.66 6.90 -7.05
N LYS A 16 -10.71 6.90 -6.21
CA LYS A 16 -12.10 6.62 -6.57
C LYS A 16 -12.32 5.23 -7.18
N ILE A 17 -11.49 4.27 -6.80
CA ILE A 17 -11.59 2.86 -7.20
C ILE A 17 -12.15 2.08 -6.01
N ALA A 18 -13.30 1.44 -6.21
CA ALA A 18 -13.93 0.60 -5.19
C ALA A 18 -13.17 -0.73 -5.07
N VAL A 19 -12.70 -1.05 -3.88
CA VAL A 19 -12.01 -2.31 -3.55
C VAL A 19 -12.67 -2.89 -2.32
N ASP A 20 -13.11 -4.15 -2.38
CA ASP A 20 -13.65 -4.87 -1.23
C ASP A 20 -12.49 -5.50 -0.43
N PRO A 21 -12.22 -5.07 0.81
CA PRO A 21 -11.16 -5.65 1.63
C PRO A 21 -11.38 -7.15 1.88
N LYS A 22 -12.63 -7.64 1.96
CA LYS A 22 -12.91 -9.07 2.17
C LYS A 22 -12.45 -9.90 0.98
N GLN A 23 -12.66 -9.40 -0.23
CA GLN A 23 -12.20 -10.04 -1.44
C GLN A 23 -10.66 -10.07 -1.48
N ILE A 24 -9.99 -8.96 -1.16
CA ILE A 24 -8.53 -8.92 -1.14
C ILE A 24 -7.96 -9.86 -0.08
N ILE A 25 -8.56 -9.93 1.11
CA ILE A 25 -8.16 -10.88 2.16
C ILE A 25 -8.27 -12.32 1.65
N HIS A 26 -9.40 -12.68 1.05
CA HIS A 26 -9.62 -14.03 0.57
C HIS A 26 -8.64 -14.45 -0.54
N GLU A 27 -8.32 -13.53 -1.45
CA GLU A 27 -7.50 -13.82 -2.63
C GLU A 27 -5.98 -13.72 -2.38
N TYR A 28 -5.54 -12.84 -1.48
CA TYR A 28 -4.12 -12.46 -1.36
C TYR A 28 -3.52 -12.53 0.04
N ALA A 29 -4.33 -12.66 1.10
CA ALA A 29 -3.78 -12.76 2.45
C ALA A 29 -3.12 -14.12 2.71
N GLU A 30 -2.08 -14.10 3.52
CA GLU A 30 -1.47 -15.29 4.10
C GLU A 30 -2.39 -15.88 5.20
N PRO A 31 -2.22 -17.15 5.60
CA PRO A 31 -3.09 -17.79 6.60
C PRO A 31 -3.11 -17.11 7.97
N ASP A 32 -2.07 -16.34 8.31
CA ASP A 32 -1.98 -15.55 9.55
C ASP A 32 -2.67 -14.18 9.46
N GLY A 33 -3.26 -13.86 8.30
CA GLY A 33 -3.91 -12.59 8.02
C GLY A 33 -2.95 -11.45 7.64
N ASN A 34 -1.67 -11.72 7.45
CA ASN A 34 -0.75 -10.76 6.84
C ASN A 34 -0.84 -10.81 5.32
N ILE A 35 -0.14 -9.88 4.66
CA ILE A 35 0.02 -9.88 3.21
C ILE A 35 1.50 -9.62 2.89
N SER A 36 2.10 -10.51 2.12
CA SER A 36 3.47 -10.32 1.63
C SER A 36 3.53 -9.15 0.64
N GLU A 37 4.69 -8.50 0.50
CA GLU A 37 4.88 -7.39 -0.46
C GLU A 37 4.51 -7.83 -1.88
N VAL A 38 4.88 -9.06 -2.26
CA VAL A 38 4.57 -9.66 -3.56
C VAL A 38 3.05 -9.77 -3.76
N ASN A 39 2.31 -10.30 -2.77
CA ASN A 39 0.86 -10.45 -2.89
C ASN A 39 0.15 -9.09 -2.83
N LEU A 40 0.65 -8.13 -2.05
CA LEU A 40 0.13 -6.75 -2.05
C LEU A 40 0.29 -6.10 -3.42
N LEU A 41 1.47 -6.20 -4.05
CA LEU A 41 1.69 -5.70 -5.40
C LEU A 41 0.79 -6.38 -6.44
N ARG A 42 0.56 -7.68 -6.32
CA ARG A 42 -0.35 -8.43 -7.21
C ARG A 42 -1.79 -7.94 -7.04
N ALA A 43 -2.27 -7.79 -5.80
CA ALA A 43 -3.59 -7.26 -5.50
C ALA A 43 -3.79 -5.85 -6.09
N ILE A 44 -2.80 -4.96 -5.89
CA ILE A 44 -2.83 -3.59 -6.44
C ILE A 44 -2.92 -3.61 -7.96
N LYS A 45 -2.08 -4.40 -8.64
CA LYS A 45 -2.08 -4.50 -10.11
C LYS A 45 -3.36 -5.14 -10.66
N ALA A 46 -3.94 -6.09 -9.96
CA ALA A 46 -5.21 -6.72 -10.34
C ALA A 46 -6.37 -5.71 -10.39
N GLN A 47 -6.30 -4.64 -9.60
CA GLN A 47 -7.26 -3.53 -9.61
C GLN A 47 -6.92 -2.41 -10.62
N GLY A 48 -5.99 -2.67 -11.56
CA GLY A 48 -5.66 -1.76 -12.66
C GLY A 48 -4.63 -0.66 -12.32
N PHE A 49 -4.06 -0.67 -11.11
CA PHE A 49 -3.02 0.28 -10.74
C PHE A 49 -1.67 -0.06 -11.37
N ARG A 50 -0.89 0.98 -11.69
CA ARG A 50 0.55 0.85 -11.97
C ARG A 50 1.30 0.96 -10.65
N ALA A 51 1.86 -0.15 -10.18
CA ALA A 51 2.58 -0.20 -8.90
C ALA A 51 3.94 -0.89 -9.01
N LYS A 52 4.88 -0.44 -8.19
CA LYS A 52 6.25 -0.95 -8.08
C LYS A 52 6.70 -0.83 -6.62
N ALA A 53 7.26 -1.90 -6.07
CA ALA A 53 8.02 -1.83 -4.81
C ALA A 53 9.43 -1.33 -5.10
N VAL A 54 9.90 -0.43 -4.24
CA VAL A 54 11.20 0.22 -4.34
C VAL A 54 11.75 0.48 -2.96
N ASP A 55 13.06 0.25 -2.79
CA ASP A 55 13.80 0.73 -1.63
C ASP A 55 14.29 2.15 -1.90
N LEU A 56 13.80 3.12 -1.13
CA LEU A 56 14.16 4.53 -1.28
C LEU A 56 14.55 5.13 0.07
N LYS A 57 15.59 5.98 0.06
CA LYS A 57 15.87 6.88 1.18
C LYS A 57 14.87 8.02 1.19
N THR A 58 14.65 8.61 2.36
CA THR A 58 13.70 9.71 2.58
C THR A 58 13.94 10.92 1.68
N GLU A 59 15.20 11.23 1.37
CA GLU A 59 15.60 12.32 0.48
C GLU A 59 15.18 12.14 -1.00
N TYR A 60 14.81 10.92 -1.41
CA TYR A 60 14.43 10.60 -2.79
C TYR A 60 12.92 10.48 -3.01
N PHE A 61 12.10 10.77 -2.00
CA PHE A 61 10.64 10.82 -2.21
C PHE A 61 10.29 11.94 -3.20
N ASN A 62 9.58 11.59 -4.26
CA ASN A 62 9.00 12.56 -5.17
C ASN A 62 7.62 12.96 -4.62
N PRO A 63 7.39 14.24 -4.25
CA PRO A 63 6.11 14.66 -3.69
C PRO A 63 4.90 14.38 -4.59
N ARG A 64 5.11 14.21 -5.91
CA ARG A 64 4.04 13.91 -6.86
C ARG A 64 3.55 12.45 -6.80
N THR A 65 4.26 11.56 -6.12
CA THR A 65 3.85 10.15 -6.00
C THR A 65 2.98 9.87 -4.78
N PHE A 66 2.74 10.86 -3.91
CA PHE A 66 1.90 10.69 -2.74
C PHE A 66 0.41 10.58 -3.10
N PRO A 67 -0.40 9.83 -2.32
CA PRO A 67 0.00 9.01 -1.18
C PRO A 67 0.72 7.70 -1.61
N VAL A 68 1.65 7.22 -0.78
CA VAL A 68 2.37 5.94 -0.99
C VAL A 68 2.15 4.98 0.19
N ILE A 69 2.19 3.67 -0.09
CA ILE A 69 2.21 2.63 0.97
C ILE A 69 3.67 2.35 1.31
N LEU A 70 3.97 2.36 2.61
CA LEU A 70 5.27 1.96 3.16
C LEU A 70 5.09 0.75 4.08
N GLN A 71 6.17 0.01 4.26
CA GLN A 71 6.26 -1.09 5.21
C GLN A 71 7.30 -0.72 6.29
N ASP A 72 6.99 -0.98 7.55
CA ASP A 72 7.95 -0.81 8.64
C ASP A 72 8.79 -2.08 8.88
N LYS A 73 9.67 -2.05 9.88
CA LYS A 73 10.55 -3.18 10.22
C LYS A 73 9.83 -4.35 10.91
N GLN A 74 8.53 -4.22 11.17
CA GLN A 74 7.68 -5.21 11.82
C GLN A 74 6.67 -5.81 10.83
N ASP A 75 6.91 -5.62 9.53
CA ASP A 75 6.05 -6.05 8.42
C ASP A 75 4.65 -5.41 8.40
N GLU A 76 4.44 -4.34 9.17
CA GLU A 76 3.18 -3.59 9.17
C GLU A 76 3.25 -2.44 8.16
N TYR A 77 2.11 -2.17 7.50
CA TYR A 77 2.03 -1.19 6.43
C TYR A 77 1.26 0.07 6.85
N PHE A 78 1.66 1.20 6.29
CA PHE A 78 1.01 2.48 6.54
C PHE A 78 1.06 3.38 5.30
N ILE A 79 0.23 4.42 5.30
CA ILE A 79 0.18 5.39 4.21
C ILE A 79 0.97 6.63 4.60
N LEU A 80 1.95 7.00 3.78
CA LEU A 80 2.57 8.31 3.84
C LEU A 80 1.82 9.25 2.89
N ALA A 81 1.06 10.18 3.46
CA ALA A 81 0.22 11.12 2.71
C ALA A 81 0.98 12.36 2.22
N ALA A 82 1.91 12.87 3.03
CA ALA A 82 2.77 13.99 2.69
C ALA A 82 3.99 14.03 3.63
N ILE A 83 5.06 14.68 3.19
CA ILE A 83 6.19 15.09 4.03
C ILE A 83 6.11 16.61 4.14
N ALA A 84 5.88 17.13 5.34
CA ALA A 84 5.95 18.55 5.59
C ALA A 84 7.42 18.96 5.70
N ASN A 85 7.90 19.79 4.78
CA ASN A 85 9.15 20.49 4.99
C ASN A 85 8.86 21.65 5.96
N SER A 86 9.47 21.63 7.14
CA SER A 86 9.65 22.84 7.92
C SER A 86 10.55 23.78 7.10
N LEU A 87 9.97 24.85 6.55
CA LEU A 87 10.71 25.98 6.00
C LEU A 87 11.51 26.67 7.11
#